data_AF-A0A7Y5KE49-F1
#
_entry.id   AF-A0A7Y5KE49-F1
#
_cell.length_a   1.000
_cell.length_b   1.000
_cell.length_c   1.000
_cell.angle_alpha   90.00
_cell.angle_beta   90.00
_cell.angle_gamma   90.00
#
_symmetry.space_group_name_H-M   'P 1'
#
loop_
_entity.id
_entity.type
_entity.pdbx_description
1 polymer ?
#
loop_
_entity_poly.entity_id
_entity_poly.type
_entity_poly.pdbx_seq_one_letter_code
_entity_poly.pdbx_strand_id
1 'polypeptide(L)'
;MPPDSTTFLQLLLDPQHWTPATIFTAIGALAAVAAAWFAYLPILEQRRTQRLLEKSFGSDLYSPETIERSTRYYIPPHCSSVDPAQEAEMRQVVATKEKLFDVIDEHLAKDSASRHLLLLADSGMGKSSFVLNYYARNQRLRQRQRLAVVPLGIPDADEYIAKIDNKRDTVIFLDAFDEDTKAIKDHRARLLELMHACRQFKRVLITCRTQFFPRDEEIPRETGIARVGPRKAGEGATYEFWKLYLSPLSDEQVQAYLRKRYRWSRRKRTQASELVKKIPLLSVRPMLLAYIPDLLESGAKIEYAFQLYEVLVEKWLERESRWVKPDDLRQFSERLAVDLHRNKEQRGAERILRAELTQLAKTWNIPLDDWQLGGRSLLNRDAEGHYKFAHRSILEYLFVKRLLNNDRGCRGLVLTDLMKTFLRETFAHHRALGQLKLTPEICAILWRSLRSQPLSDLKWEEVQAMIEFYDFFDSHKNKSGKGVTHRYETLDHKGEKIVLDHATGLMWQQSGASEYMSFEKAKKYQQSSNSKRFAGFDDWRLPTLEEAMSLMEREKKNGDLYIDPVFDRTQRYIWTSDKFSESSCWVANFSYGVCGHLRVDFNFYVRLVR
;
A
#
# COMPACT_ATOMS: atom_id res chain seq x y z
N MET A 1 12.53 -66.19 31.13
CA MET A 1 11.81 -65.89 29.87
C MET A 1 11.49 -64.40 29.86
N PRO A 2 12.11 -63.57 29.02
CA PRO A 2 11.51 -62.30 28.66
C PRO A 2 10.41 -62.55 27.61
N PRO A 3 9.31 -61.77 27.59
CA PRO A 3 8.27 -61.91 26.59
C PRO A 3 8.78 -61.40 25.24
N ASP A 4 8.40 -62.12 24.19
CA ASP A 4 8.72 -61.86 22.79
C ASP A 4 8.42 -60.42 22.39
N SER A 5 9.43 -59.73 21.89
CA SER A 5 9.29 -58.44 21.20
C SER A 5 8.69 -58.66 19.81
N THR A 6 7.39 -58.94 19.77
CA THR A 6 6.60 -58.84 18.53
C THR A 6 6.75 -57.41 18.00
N THR A 7 7.21 -57.29 16.75
CA THR A 7 7.50 -55.99 16.16
C THR A 7 6.17 -55.24 15.95
N PHE A 8 6.16 -53.92 16.16
CA PHE A 8 4.96 -53.06 16.01
C PHE A 8 4.18 -53.29 14.70
N LEU A 9 4.87 -53.66 13.62
CA LEU A 9 4.26 -54.02 12.34
C LEU A 9 3.51 -55.36 12.35
N GLN A 10 3.98 -56.35 13.13
CA GLN A 10 3.31 -57.65 13.27
C GLN A 10 1.99 -57.51 14.05
N LEU A 11 1.96 -56.68 15.08
CA LEU A 11 0.74 -56.37 15.86
C LEU A 11 -0.33 -55.61 15.06
N LEU A 12 0.08 -54.84 14.04
CA LEU A 12 -0.83 -54.15 13.11
C LEU A 12 -1.39 -55.07 12.01
N LEU A 13 -0.67 -56.13 11.63
CA LEU A 13 -0.98 -57.00 10.49
C LEU A 13 -1.73 -58.29 10.88
N ASP A 14 -1.79 -58.64 12.16
CA ASP A 14 -2.52 -59.81 12.66
C ASP A 14 -3.83 -59.43 13.39
N PRO A 15 -5.01 -59.69 12.79
CA PRO A 15 -6.31 -59.37 13.38
C PRO A 15 -6.62 -60.06 14.71
N GLN A 16 -5.93 -61.17 15.04
CA GLN A 16 -6.21 -61.94 16.26
C GLN A 16 -5.74 -61.24 17.55
N HIS A 17 -4.93 -60.19 17.45
CA HIS A 17 -4.35 -59.45 18.58
C HIS A 17 -4.94 -58.03 18.76
N TRP A 18 -6.11 -57.77 18.16
CA TRP A 18 -6.76 -56.46 18.21
C TRP A 18 -7.51 -56.24 19.54
N THR A 19 -6.93 -55.41 20.40
CA THR A 19 -7.56 -54.86 21.61
C THR A 19 -8.03 -53.43 21.34
N PRO A 20 -8.94 -52.85 22.14
CA PRO A 20 -9.32 -51.43 22.01
C PRO A 20 -8.12 -50.47 21.98
N ALA A 21 -7.05 -50.80 22.72
CA ALA A 21 -5.82 -50.01 22.75
C ALA A 21 -4.99 -50.13 21.46
N THR A 22 -4.86 -51.33 20.88
CA THR A 22 -4.15 -51.51 19.60
C THR A 22 -4.93 -50.91 18.44
N ILE A 23 -6.26 -50.99 18.46
CA ILE A 23 -7.15 -50.31 17.50
C ILE A 23 -6.98 -48.78 17.60
N PHE A 24 -7.01 -48.21 18.82
CA PHE A 24 -6.83 -46.77 19.01
C PHE A 24 -5.46 -46.28 18.53
N THR A 25 -4.41 -47.06 18.80
CA THR A 25 -3.04 -46.77 18.36
C THR A 25 -2.91 -46.88 16.83
N ALA A 26 -3.52 -47.89 16.21
CA ALA A 26 -3.57 -48.06 14.76
C ALA A 26 -4.31 -46.90 14.07
N ILE A 27 -5.45 -46.47 14.60
CA ILE A 27 -6.20 -45.30 14.13
C ILE A 27 -5.34 -44.03 14.26
N GLY A 28 -4.65 -43.84 15.40
CA GLY A 28 -3.73 -42.72 15.60
C GLY A 28 -2.58 -42.70 14.59
N ALA A 29 -1.98 -43.86 14.31
CA ALA A 29 -0.91 -44.01 13.32
C ALA A 29 -1.42 -43.72 11.90
N LEU A 30 -2.58 -44.27 11.51
CA LEU A 30 -3.21 -43.98 10.21
C LEU A 30 -3.57 -42.51 10.08
N ALA A 31 -4.09 -41.88 11.12
CA ALA A 31 -4.38 -40.45 11.14
C ALA A 31 -3.10 -39.61 11.00
N ALA A 32 -1.99 -40.01 11.63
CA ALA A 32 -0.70 -39.34 11.48
C ALA A 32 -0.12 -39.49 10.06
N VAL A 33 -0.21 -40.68 9.46
CA VAL A 33 0.21 -40.92 8.07
C VAL A 33 -0.67 -40.13 7.10
N ALA A 34 -1.99 -40.12 7.29
CA ALA A 34 -2.91 -39.32 6.50
C ALA A 34 -2.59 -37.83 6.64
N ALA A 35 -2.36 -37.33 7.85
CA ALA A 35 -1.97 -35.95 8.09
C ALA A 35 -0.64 -35.60 7.40
N ALA A 36 0.37 -36.47 7.49
CA ALA A 36 1.65 -36.30 6.80
C ALA A 36 1.50 -36.31 5.27
N TRP A 37 0.62 -37.17 4.75
CA TRP A 37 0.29 -37.26 3.33
C TRP A 37 -0.40 -35.98 2.83
N PHE A 38 -1.48 -35.54 3.49
CA PHE A 38 -2.18 -34.29 3.15
C PHE A 38 -1.28 -33.07 3.28
N ALA A 39 -0.35 -33.11 4.23
CA ALA A 39 0.68 -32.11 4.37
C ALA A 39 1.65 -32.13 3.17
N TYR A 40 2.07 -33.29 2.67
CA TYR A 40 3.04 -33.42 1.58
C TYR A 40 2.44 -33.23 0.17
N LEU A 41 1.16 -33.55 -0.03
CA LEU A 41 0.46 -33.47 -1.33
C LEU A 41 0.68 -32.14 -2.08
N PRO A 42 0.50 -30.94 -1.47
CA PRO A 42 0.73 -29.67 -2.17
C PRO A 42 2.17 -29.47 -2.67
N ILE A 43 3.17 -30.04 -1.98
CA ILE A 43 4.58 -29.95 -2.41
C ILE A 43 4.78 -30.80 -3.67
N LEU A 44 4.18 -32.00 -3.70
CA LEU A 44 4.22 -32.85 -4.88
C LEU A 44 3.52 -32.19 -6.07
N GLU A 45 2.36 -31.59 -5.86
CA GLU A 45 1.65 -30.85 -6.90
C GLU A 45 2.49 -29.70 -7.46
N GLN A 46 3.14 -28.92 -6.61
CA GLN A 46 4.03 -27.83 -7.04
C GLN A 46 5.20 -28.37 -7.87
N ARG A 47 5.89 -29.42 -7.42
CA ARG A 47 7.00 -30.04 -8.18
C ARG A 47 6.53 -30.61 -9.52
N ARG A 48 5.33 -31.20 -9.57
CA ARG A 48 4.70 -31.65 -10.82
C ARG A 48 4.39 -30.47 -11.74
N THR A 49 3.98 -29.31 -11.21
CA THR A 49 3.76 -28.08 -11.98
C THR A 49 5.08 -27.60 -12.61
N GLN A 50 6.14 -27.50 -11.82
CA GLN A 50 7.45 -27.03 -12.27
C GLN A 50 8.00 -27.90 -13.42
N ARG A 51 8.04 -29.22 -13.22
CA ARG A 51 8.50 -30.16 -14.26
C ARG A 51 7.68 -30.10 -15.54
N LEU A 52 6.36 -29.92 -15.43
CA LEU A 52 5.48 -29.77 -16.59
C LEU A 52 5.85 -28.50 -17.38
N LEU A 53 6.05 -27.38 -16.68
CA LEU A 53 6.38 -26.09 -17.28
C LEU A 53 7.77 -26.10 -17.90
N GLU A 54 8.77 -26.62 -17.18
CA GLU A 54 10.15 -26.80 -17.68
C GLU A 54 10.15 -27.65 -18.96
N LYS A 55 9.40 -28.75 -18.99
CA LYS A 55 9.25 -29.58 -20.19
C LYS A 55 8.51 -28.88 -21.33
N SER A 56 7.54 -28.02 -21.02
CA SER A 56 6.70 -27.37 -22.03
C SER A 56 7.36 -26.16 -22.68
N PHE A 57 8.14 -25.41 -21.93
CA PHE A 57 8.70 -24.12 -22.36
C PHE A 57 10.22 -24.14 -22.52
N GLY A 58 10.93 -25.04 -21.83
CA GLY A 58 12.38 -25.05 -21.81
C GLY A 58 12.99 -23.77 -21.22
N SER A 59 14.32 -23.67 -21.23
CA SER A 59 15.05 -22.45 -20.85
C SER A 59 14.89 -21.30 -21.85
N ASP A 60 14.45 -21.61 -23.07
CA ASP A 60 14.43 -20.66 -24.18
C ASP A 60 13.29 -19.63 -24.06
N LEU A 61 12.16 -20.02 -23.46
CA LEU A 61 11.04 -19.12 -23.21
C LEU A 61 11.00 -18.63 -21.75
N TYR A 62 11.24 -19.52 -20.77
CA TYR A 62 11.25 -19.15 -19.35
C TYR A 62 12.38 -19.87 -18.61
N SER A 63 13.22 -19.11 -17.91
CA SER A 63 14.29 -19.72 -17.12
C SER A 63 13.73 -20.62 -15.98
N PRO A 64 14.47 -21.67 -15.56
CA PRO A 64 14.07 -22.50 -14.42
C PRO A 64 13.79 -21.70 -13.14
N GLU A 65 14.57 -20.66 -12.87
CA GLU A 65 14.36 -19.77 -11.72
C GLU A 65 13.05 -19.00 -11.83
N THR A 66 12.69 -18.58 -13.05
CA THR A 66 11.43 -17.87 -13.32
C THR A 66 10.24 -18.79 -13.11
N ILE A 67 10.31 -20.04 -13.58
CA ILE A 67 9.28 -21.06 -13.36
C ILE A 67 9.15 -21.40 -11.87
N GLU A 68 10.28 -21.60 -11.17
CA GLU A 68 10.27 -21.88 -9.74
C GLU A 68 9.60 -20.74 -8.97
N ARG A 69 10.04 -19.50 -9.19
CA ARG A 69 9.49 -18.31 -8.53
C ARG A 69 8.01 -18.11 -8.81
N SER A 70 7.57 -18.39 -10.05
CA SER A 70 6.18 -18.21 -10.47
C SER A 70 5.23 -19.26 -9.89
N THR A 71 5.73 -20.46 -9.57
CA THR A 71 4.91 -21.58 -9.07
C THR A 71 4.99 -21.75 -7.55
N ARG A 72 6.09 -21.30 -6.93
CA ARG A 72 6.34 -21.48 -5.50
C ARG A 72 5.32 -20.71 -4.64
N TYR A 73 4.56 -21.47 -3.85
CA TYR A 73 3.50 -20.95 -2.97
C TYR A 73 2.41 -20.12 -3.70
N TYR A 74 2.20 -20.36 -4.99
CA TYR A 74 1.26 -19.60 -5.81
C TYR A 74 -0.16 -19.59 -5.23
N ILE A 75 -0.76 -18.40 -5.19
CA ILE A 75 -2.16 -18.15 -4.85
C ILE A 75 -2.82 -17.53 -6.09
N PRO A 76 -3.88 -18.15 -6.65
CA PRO A 76 -4.64 -17.56 -7.74
C PRO A 76 -5.18 -16.18 -7.32
N PRO A 77 -4.84 -15.09 -8.05
CA PRO A 77 -5.31 -13.76 -7.70
C PRO A 77 -6.79 -13.60 -8.04
N HIS A 78 -7.40 -12.56 -7.48
CA HIS A 78 -8.70 -12.07 -7.94
C HIS A 78 -8.49 -11.04 -9.06
N CYS A 79 -9.57 -10.70 -9.74
CA CYS A 79 -9.59 -9.69 -10.77
C CYS A 79 -10.84 -8.83 -10.68
N SER A 80 -10.81 -7.69 -11.36
CA SER A 80 -11.96 -6.81 -11.53
C SER A 80 -11.98 -6.17 -12.91
N SER A 81 -13.13 -5.67 -13.34
CA SER A 81 -13.28 -4.85 -14.56
C SER A 81 -12.83 -3.40 -14.37
N VAL A 82 -12.56 -2.98 -13.13
CA VAL A 82 -12.09 -1.64 -12.77
C VAL A 82 -10.64 -1.71 -12.31
N ASP A 83 -9.84 -0.70 -12.67
CA ASP A 83 -8.46 -0.56 -12.22
C ASP A 83 -8.39 -0.35 -10.69
N PRO A 84 -7.69 -1.22 -9.93
CA PRO A 84 -7.50 -1.05 -8.49
C PRO A 84 -6.84 0.28 -8.10
N ALA A 85 -6.03 0.90 -8.97
CA ALA A 85 -5.42 2.20 -8.69
C ALA A 85 -6.47 3.31 -8.68
N GLN A 86 -7.45 3.27 -9.58
CA GLN A 86 -8.58 4.20 -9.62
C GLN A 86 -9.56 3.96 -8.46
N GLU A 87 -9.76 2.70 -8.04
CA GLU A 87 -10.58 2.33 -6.90
C GLU A 87 -10.09 2.98 -5.58
N ALA A 88 -8.76 3.08 -5.40
CA ALA A 88 -8.17 3.71 -4.22
C ALA A 88 -8.40 5.24 -4.17
N GLU A 89 -8.63 5.88 -5.32
CA GLU A 89 -8.86 7.32 -5.44
C GLU A 89 -10.37 7.66 -5.36
N MET A 90 -11.24 6.80 -5.88
CA MET A 90 -12.69 6.96 -5.84
C MET A 90 -13.29 6.33 -4.58
N ARG A 91 -13.49 7.14 -3.54
CA ARG A 91 -14.04 6.73 -2.22
C ARG A 91 -15.43 6.03 -2.23
N GLN A 92 -16.06 5.82 -3.39
CA GLN A 92 -17.46 5.36 -3.50
C GLN A 92 -17.70 4.21 -4.47
N VAL A 93 -16.68 3.69 -5.18
CA VAL A 93 -16.85 2.55 -6.10
C VAL A 93 -16.10 1.36 -5.53
N VAL A 94 -16.83 0.36 -5.02
CA VAL A 94 -16.24 -0.95 -4.67
C VAL A 94 -16.45 -1.85 -5.87
N ALA A 95 -15.39 -2.13 -6.60
CA ALA A 95 -15.48 -2.98 -7.78
C ALA A 95 -15.63 -4.45 -7.33
N THR A 96 -16.54 -5.20 -7.97
CA THR A 96 -16.71 -6.62 -7.65
C THR A 96 -15.42 -7.35 -8.00
N LYS A 97 -14.90 -8.13 -7.03
CA LYS A 97 -13.69 -8.95 -7.19
C LYS A 97 -14.09 -10.38 -7.45
N GLU A 98 -13.58 -10.94 -8.54
CA GLU A 98 -13.90 -12.28 -9.01
C GLU A 98 -12.65 -13.15 -9.05
N LYS A 99 -12.82 -14.47 -9.03
CA LYS A 99 -11.70 -15.41 -9.15
C LYS A 99 -11.21 -15.42 -10.58
N LEU A 100 -10.00 -14.92 -10.81
CA LEU A 100 -9.45 -14.78 -12.16
C LEU A 100 -9.53 -16.07 -12.98
N PHE A 101 -9.18 -17.20 -12.37
CA PHE A 101 -9.18 -18.49 -13.05
C PHE A 101 -10.56 -18.89 -13.59
N ASP A 102 -11.63 -18.58 -12.86
CA ASP A 102 -13.00 -18.90 -13.23
C ASP A 102 -13.50 -17.93 -14.32
N VAL A 103 -13.17 -16.65 -14.18
CA VAL A 103 -13.47 -15.59 -15.16
C VAL A 103 -12.83 -15.88 -16.52
N ILE A 104 -11.56 -16.33 -16.53
CA ILE A 104 -10.88 -16.74 -17.77
C ILE A 104 -11.55 -17.98 -18.37
N ASP A 105 -11.92 -18.98 -17.56
CA ASP A 105 -12.57 -20.20 -18.07
C ASP A 105 -13.91 -19.89 -18.74
N GLU A 106 -14.73 -19.08 -18.09
CA GLU A 106 -16.01 -18.62 -18.63
C GLU A 106 -15.83 -17.86 -19.95
N HIS A 107 -14.84 -16.97 -19.99
CA HIS A 107 -14.52 -16.22 -21.20
C HIS A 107 -14.03 -17.10 -22.33
N LEU A 108 -13.15 -18.06 -22.07
CA LEU A 108 -12.66 -18.98 -23.10
C LEU A 108 -13.76 -19.92 -23.60
N ALA A 109 -14.81 -20.18 -22.80
CA ALA A 109 -15.94 -21.05 -23.13
C ALA A 109 -17.05 -20.37 -23.97
N LYS A 110 -17.34 -19.07 -23.73
CA LYS A 110 -18.46 -18.35 -24.38
C LYS A 110 -18.03 -17.59 -25.62
N ASP A 111 -18.63 -17.86 -26.78
CA ASP A 111 -18.42 -17.00 -27.97
C ASP A 111 -19.11 -15.65 -27.76
N SER A 112 -18.34 -14.56 -27.80
CA SER A 112 -18.82 -13.21 -27.46
C SER A 112 -18.21 -12.15 -28.37
N ALA A 113 -18.85 -10.98 -28.40
CA ALA A 113 -18.38 -9.79 -29.11
C ALA A 113 -16.94 -9.39 -28.73
N SER A 114 -16.56 -9.62 -27.48
CA SER A 114 -15.22 -9.34 -26.95
C SER A 114 -14.37 -10.61 -27.00
N ARG A 115 -13.89 -10.97 -28.20
CA ARG A 115 -13.19 -12.24 -28.45
C ARG A 115 -11.79 -12.33 -27.80
N HIS A 116 -11.16 -11.19 -27.56
CA HIS A 116 -9.79 -11.08 -27.06
C HIS A 116 -9.77 -10.39 -25.69
N LEU A 117 -8.78 -10.73 -24.85
CA LEU A 117 -8.67 -10.24 -23.48
C LEU A 117 -7.34 -9.51 -23.28
N LEU A 118 -7.42 -8.37 -22.60
CA LEU A 118 -6.26 -7.65 -22.08
C LEU A 118 -6.28 -7.72 -20.55
N LEU A 119 -5.30 -8.43 -19.98
CA LEU A 119 -5.10 -8.57 -18.54
C LEU A 119 -4.07 -7.56 -18.04
N LEU A 120 -4.55 -6.56 -17.31
CA LEU A 120 -3.78 -5.43 -16.82
C LEU A 120 -3.43 -5.60 -15.33
N ALA A 121 -2.21 -5.25 -14.94
CA ALA A 121 -1.82 -5.23 -13.53
C ALA A 121 -0.54 -4.44 -13.31
N ASP A 122 -0.33 -3.89 -12.12
CA ASP A 122 0.94 -3.22 -11.80
C ASP A 122 2.14 -4.18 -11.73
N SER A 123 3.32 -3.60 -11.59
CA SER A 123 4.56 -4.34 -11.45
C SER A 123 4.51 -5.22 -10.19
N GLY A 124 4.96 -6.48 -10.32
CA GLY A 124 4.99 -7.42 -9.19
C GLY A 124 3.65 -8.04 -8.78
N MET A 125 2.53 -7.71 -9.44
CA MET A 125 1.21 -8.29 -9.12
C MET A 125 1.00 -9.74 -9.61
N GLY A 126 1.95 -10.29 -10.38
CA GLY A 126 1.96 -11.71 -10.73
C GLY A 126 1.31 -12.09 -12.08
N LYS A 127 1.38 -11.22 -13.09
CA LYS A 127 0.90 -11.49 -14.47
C LYS A 127 1.48 -12.77 -15.07
N SER A 128 2.82 -12.86 -15.16
CA SER A 128 3.49 -14.07 -15.65
C SER A 128 3.23 -15.29 -14.77
N SER A 129 3.16 -15.10 -13.45
CA SER A 129 2.77 -16.18 -12.53
C SER A 129 1.38 -16.71 -12.84
N PHE A 130 0.42 -15.83 -13.15
CA PHE A 130 -0.91 -16.23 -13.63
C PHE A 130 -0.81 -17.05 -14.92
N VAL A 131 -0.11 -16.56 -15.94
CA VAL A 131 0.00 -17.22 -17.25
C VAL A 131 0.53 -18.65 -17.10
N LEU A 132 1.64 -18.82 -16.38
CA LEU A 132 2.28 -20.12 -16.20
C LEU A 132 1.41 -21.09 -15.38
N ASN A 133 0.82 -20.62 -14.27
CA ASN A 133 -0.01 -21.49 -13.43
C ASN A 133 -1.36 -21.82 -14.08
N TYR A 134 -1.93 -20.90 -14.87
CA TYR A 134 -3.14 -21.17 -15.65
C TYR A 134 -2.87 -22.23 -16.73
N TYR A 135 -1.77 -22.08 -17.49
CA TYR A 135 -1.35 -23.08 -18.47
C TYR A 135 -1.18 -24.47 -17.83
N ALA A 136 -0.47 -24.55 -16.70
CA ALA A 136 -0.27 -25.81 -16.00
C ALA A 136 -1.57 -26.41 -15.45
N ARG A 137 -2.53 -25.59 -14.99
CA ARG A 137 -3.86 -26.04 -14.57
C ARG A 137 -4.63 -26.61 -15.75
N ASN A 138 -4.68 -25.91 -16.87
CA ASN A 138 -5.36 -26.35 -18.08
C ASN A 138 -4.81 -27.70 -18.59
N GLN A 139 -3.50 -27.92 -18.53
CA GLN A 139 -2.90 -29.20 -18.93
C GLN A 139 -3.32 -30.41 -18.07
N ARG A 140 -3.92 -30.17 -16.90
CA ARG A 140 -4.43 -31.21 -16.00
C ARG A 140 -5.94 -31.45 -16.15
N LEU A 141 -6.65 -30.60 -16.90
CA LEU A 141 -8.08 -30.76 -17.13
C LEU A 141 -8.34 -31.92 -18.09
N ARG A 142 -9.43 -32.67 -17.85
CA ARG A 142 -9.88 -33.73 -18.77
C ARG A 142 -10.27 -33.16 -20.14
N GLN A 143 -10.98 -32.04 -20.14
CA GLN A 143 -11.32 -31.26 -21.33
C GLN A 143 -10.45 -30.01 -21.36
N ARG A 144 -9.20 -30.16 -21.78
CA ARG A 144 -8.25 -29.04 -21.88
C ARG A 144 -8.45 -28.24 -23.16
N GLN A 145 -8.27 -26.92 -23.06
CA GLN A 145 -8.11 -26.07 -24.24
C GLN A 145 -6.71 -26.25 -24.81
N ARG A 146 -6.56 -26.08 -26.13
CA ARG A 146 -5.24 -25.99 -26.75
C ARG A 146 -4.68 -24.60 -26.49
N LEU A 147 -3.65 -24.51 -25.65
CA LEU A 147 -3.03 -23.25 -25.25
C LEU A 147 -1.62 -23.13 -25.82
N ALA A 148 -1.26 -21.94 -26.26
CA ALA A 148 0.12 -21.53 -26.52
C ALA A 148 0.47 -20.31 -25.65
N VAL A 149 1.71 -20.23 -25.16
CA VAL A 149 2.20 -19.09 -24.38
C VAL A 149 3.46 -18.58 -25.05
N VAL A 150 3.53 -17.26 -25.26
CA VAL A 150 4.70 -16.58 -25.82
C VAL A 150 5.03 -15.37 -24.95
N PRO A 151 6.16 -15.35 -24.23
CA PRO A 151 6.66 -14.14 -23.59
C PRO A 151 7.14 -13.16 -24.66
N LEU A 152 6.68 -11.91 -24.61
CA LEU A 152 7.01 -10.89 -25.61
C LEU A 152 8.34 -10.16 -25.32
N GLY A 153 8.92 -10.36 -24.14
CA GLY A 153 10.25 -9.83 -23.80
C GLY A 153 11.42 -10.52 -24.50
N ILE A 154 11.18 -11.62 -25.22
CA ILE A 154 12.22 -12.33 -25.98
C ILE A 154 12.39 -11.70 -27.38
N PRO A 155 13.60 -11.71 -27.96
CA PRO A 155 13.86 -11.08 -29.26
C PRO A 155 13.05 -11.66 -30.43
N ASP A 156 12.79 -12.98 -30.41
CA ASP A 156 12.20 -13.70 -31.55
C ASP A 156 10.71 -14.05 -31.36
N ALA A 157 10.00 -13.29 -30.53
CA ALA A 157 8.60 -13.58 -30.17
C ALA A 157 7.67 -13.73 -31.40
N ASP A 158 7.88 -12.92 -32.44
CA ASP A 158 7.10 -12.98 -33.69
C ASP A 158 7.25 -14.32 -34.41
N GLU A 159 8.48 -14.87 -34.44
CA GLU A 159 8.73 -16.17 -35.06
C GLU A 159 8.07 -17.30 -34.29
N TYR A 160 8.11 -17.24 -32.95
CA TYR A 160 7.41 -18.20 -32.11
C TYR A 160 5.90 -18.18 -32.37
N ILE A 161 5.29 -16.99 -32.50
CA ILE A 161 3.87 -16.85 -32.87
C ILE A 161 3.60 -17.46 -34.25
N ALA A 162 4.49 -17.23 -35.21
CA ALA A 162 4.36 -17.74 -36.57
C ALA A 162 4.37 -19.28 -36.62
N LYS A 163 5.29 -19.92 -35.88
CA LYS A 163 5.54 -21.38 -35.84
C LYS A 163 4.46 -22.21 -35.15
N ILE A 164 3.48 -21.60 -34.47
CA ILE A 164 2.42 -22.37 -33.77
C ILE A 164 1.40 -22.95 -34.78
N ASP A 165 1.23 -24.27 -34.75
CA ASP A 165 0.25 -24.98 -35.59
C ASP A 165 -1.18 -24.99 -35.03
N ASN A 166 -2.15 -25.23 -35.91
CA ASN A 166 -3.59 -25.32 -35.61
C ASN A 166 -4.10 -24.09 -34.85
N LYS A 167 -3.76 -22.90 -35.36
CA LYS A 167 -4.10 -21.61 -34.76
C LYS A 167 -5.60 -21.50 -34.44
N ARG A 168 -6.48 -21.94 -35.36
CA ARG A 168 -7.95 -21.84 -35.22
C ARG A 168 -8.52 -22.48 -33.95
N ASP A 169 -7.88 -23.53 -33.45
CA ASP A 169 -8.29 -24.23 -32.23
C ASP A 169 -7.46 -23.84 -30.99
N THR A 170 -6.43 -23.02 -31.19
CA THR A 170 -5.47 -22.63 -30.16
C THR A 170 -5.80 -21.26 -29.58
N VAL A 171 -5.83 -21.15 -28.26
CA VAL A 171 -5.83 -19.86 -27.55
C VAL A 171 -4.38 -19.49 -27.27
N ILE A 172 -3.95 -18.28 -27.65
CA ILE A 172 -2.60 -17.81 -27.41
C ILE A 172 -2.56 -16.77 -26.28
N PHE A 173 -1.61 -16.94 -25.36
CA PHE A 173 -1.31 -16.01 -24.28
C PHE A 173 0.00 -15.31 -24.63
N LEU A 174 -0.07 -14.00 -24.81
CA LEU A 174 1.09 -13.14 -25.03
C LEU A 174 1.44 -12.48 -23.69
N ASP A 175 2.55 -12.89 -23.10
CA ASP A 175 2.93 -12.46 -21.74
C ASP A 175 3.88 -11.26 -21.78
N ALA A 176 3.67 -10.31 -20.87
CA ALA A 176 4.50 -9.13 -20.63
C ALA A 176 4.65 -8.22 -21.87
N PHE A 177 3.54 -7.71 -22.41
CA PHE A 177 3.56 -6.73 -23.51
C PHE A 177 4.36 -5.47 -23.18
N ASP A 178 4.42 -5.08 -21.91
CA ASP A 178 5.25 -3.96 -21.44
C ASP A 178 6.77 -4.23 -21.53
N GLU A 179 7.19 -5.47 -21.79
CA GLU A 179 8.59 -5.87 -21.99
C GLU A 179 8.95 -6.05 -23.48
N ASP A 180 7.98 -5.93 -24.40
CA ASP A 180 8.22 -6.01 -25.86
C ASP A 180 8.96 -4.75 -26.35
N THR A 181 10.15 -4.95 -26.94
CA THR A 181 11.01 -3.86 -27.39
C THR A 181 10.40 -2.98 -28.49
N LYS A 182 9.49 -3.52 -29.32
CA LYS A 182 8.75 -2.77 -30.34
C LYS A 182 7.58 -2.03 -29.70
N ALA A 183 6.88 -2.64 -28.74
CA ALA A 183 5.79 -1.99 -28.01
C ALA A 183 6.28 -0.78 -27.20
N ILE A 184 7.48 -0.88 -26.60
CA ILE A 184 8.11 0.24 -25.88
C ILE A 184 8.35 1.46 -26.78
N LYS A 185 8.52 1.24 -28.10
CA LYS A 185 8.66 2.30 -29.11
C LYS A 185 7.32 2.84 -29.57
N ASP A 186 6.41 1.95 -29.97
CA ASP A 186 5.05 2.28 -30.39
C ASP A 186 4.09 1.14 -30.04
N HIS A 187 3.39 1.30 -28.91
CA HIS A 187 2.51 0.26 -28.39
C HIS A 187 1.25 0.07 -29.25
N ARG A 188 0.75 1.12 -29.92
CA ARG A 188 -0.46 1.03 -30.74
C ARG A 188 -0.18 0.28 -32.02
N ALA A 189 0.88 0.68 -32.73
CA ALA A 189 1.31 0.00 -33.94
C ALA A 189 1.67 -1.46 -33.64
N ARG A 190 2.45 -1.70 -32.58
CA ARG A 190 2.85 -3.06 -32.21
C ARG A 190 1.67 -3.95 -31.82
N LEU A 191 0.68 -3.41 -31.10
CA LEU A 191 -0.52 -4.19 -30.76
C LEU A 191 -1.30 -4.58 -32.02
N LEU A 192 -1.44 -3.69 -33.01
CA LEU A 192 -2.05 -4.00 -34.30
C LEU A 192 -1.29 -5.09 -35.06
N GLU A 193 0.04 -5.02 -35.09
CA GLU A 193 0.90 -6.07 -35.68
C GLU A 193 0.66 -7.43 -35.01
N LEU A 194 0.66 -7.47 -33.67
CA LEU A 194 0.42 -8.69 -32.91
C LEU A 194 -0.98 -9.25 -33.16
N MET A 195 -2.00 -8.39 -33.20
CA MET A 195 -3.36 -8.82 -33.51
C MET A 195 -3.46 -9.35 -34.94
N HIS A 196 -2.76 -8.75 -35.90
CA HIS A 196 -2.70 -9.26 -37.27
C HIS A 196 -2.01 -10.64 -37.34
N ALA A 197 -0.87 -10.80 -36.68
CA ALA A 197 -0.15 -12.07 -36.58
C ALA A 197 -1.00 -13.16 -35.88
N CYS A 198 -1.79 -12.76 -34.91
CA CYS A 198 -2.65 -13.65 -34.13
C CYS A 198 -4.08 -13.81 -34.67
N ARG A 199 -4.41 -13.24 -35.83
CA ARG A 199 -5.80 -13.20 -36.35
C ARG A 199 -6.46 -14.56 -36.55
N GLN A 200 -5.66 -15.60 -36.79
CA GLN A 200 -6.14 -16.96 -37.00
C GLN A 200 -6.33 -17.75 -35.69
N PHE A 201 -5.88 -17.22 -34.55
CA PHE A 201 -6.01 -17.91 -33.28
C PHE A 201 -7.46 -17.93 -32.81
N LYS A 202 -7.84 -18.97 -32.07
CA LYS A 202 -9.16 -19.08 -31.44
C LYS A 202 -9.45 -17.80 -30.63
N ARG A 203 -8.52 -17.45 -29.74
CA ARG A 203 -8.53 -16.24 -28.91
C ARG A 203 -7.10 -15.78 -28.59
N VAL A 204 -6.97 -14.53 -28.19
CA VAL A 204 -5.71 -13.90 -27.79
C VAL A 204 -5.92 -13.29 -26.41
N LEU A 205 -5.07 -13.65 -25.46
CA LEU A 205 -4.96 -13.01 -24.15
C LEU A 205 -3.61 -12.31 -24.10
N ILE A 206 -3.59 -11.03 -23.75
CA ILE A 206 -2.36 -10.25 -23.63
C ILE A 206 -2.22 -9.79 -22.19
N THR A 207 -1.08 -9.99 -21.55
CA THR A 207 -0.80 -9.42 -20.23
C THR A 207 0.04 -8.14 -20.37
N CYS A 208 -0.27 -7.10 -19.60
CA CYS A 208 0.46 -5.83 -19.68
C CYS A 208 0.39 -5.06 -18.35
N ARG A 209 1.33 -4.12 -18.12
CA ARG A 209 1.23 -3.17 -17.01
C ARG A 209 0.06 -2.20 -17.24
N THR A 210 -0.76 -1.95 -16.22
CA THR A 210 -1.88 -1.00 -16.32
C THR A 210 -1.41 0.38 -16.78
N GLN A 211 -0.36 0.89 -16.13
CA GLN A 211 0.23 2.18 -16.50
C GLN A 211 0.87 2.22 -17.89
N PHE A 212 1.16 1.07 -18.53
CA PHE A 212 1.70 1.05 -19.89
C PHE A 212 0.70 1.61 -20.92
N PHE A 213 -0.52 1.97 -20.50
CA PHE A 213 -1.44 2.82 -21.27
C PHE A 213 -1.65 4.11 -20.46
N PRO A 214 -1.52 5.31 -21.06
CA PRO A 214 -1.43 6.57 -20.31
C PRO A 214 -2.80 7.09 -19.93
N ARG A 215 -3.79 6.75 -20.77
CA ARG A 215 -5.19 7.05 -20.63
C ARG A 215 -5.99 5.82 -21.02
N ASP A 216 -7.12 5.61 -20.39
CA ASP A 216 -7.99 4.45 -20.67
C ASP A 216 -8.53 4.46 -22.11
N GLU A 217 -8.58 5.63 -22.74
CA GLU A 217 -8.93 5.80 -24.16
C GLU A 217 -7.87 5.25 -25.11
N GLU A 218 -6.61 5.18 -24.68
CA GLU A 218 -5.51 4.66 -25.51
C GLU A 218 -5.43 3.14 -25.49
N ILE A 219 -5.99 2.50 -24.46
CA ILE A 219 -6.18 1.05 -24.44
C ILE A 219 -7.22 0.73 -25.51
N PRO A 220 -6.85 0.02 -26.60
CA PRO A 220 -7.75 -0.12 -27.72
C PRO A 220 -9.03 -0.83 -27.30
N ARG A 221 -10.17 -0.21 -27.62
CA ARG A 221 -11.48 -0.83 -27.44
C ARG A 221 -11.69 -1.91 -28.50
N GLU A 222 -11.21 -1.67 -29.71
CA GLU A 222 -11.30 -2.57 -30.86
C GLU A 222 -9.95 -3.20 -31.19
N THR A 223 -9.98 -4.43 -31.69
CA THR A 223 -8.77 -5.19 -32.04
C THR A 223 -8.25 -4.93 -33.46
N GLY A 224 -9.01 -4.19 -34.28
CA GLY A 224 -8.73 -4.00 -35.71
C GLY A 224 -8.98 -5.24 -36.57
N ILE A 225 -9.41 -6.36 -35.99
CA ILE A 225 -9.75 -7.59 -36.72
C ILE A 225 -11.24 -7.56 -37.08
N ALA A 226 -11.55 -7.61 -38.38
CA ALA A 226 -12.92 -7.65 -38.87
C ALA A 226 -13.67 -8.90 -38.38
N ARG A 227 -14.91 -8.73 -37.92
CA ARG A 227 -15.79 -9.85 -37.56
C ARG A 227 -16.28 -10.58 -38.80
N VAL A 228 -16.28 -11.91 -38.76
CA VAL A 228 -16.78 -12.77 -39.84
C VAL A 228 -18.03 -13.51 -39.32
N GLY A 229 -19.22 -13.07 -39.74
CA GLY A 229 -20.51 -13.66 -39.33
C GLY A 229 -21.69 -12.67 -39.35
N PRO A 230 -22.93 -13.14 -39.13
CA PRO A 230 -24.11 -12.28 -39.06
C PRO A 230 -24.02 -11.32 -37.85
N ARG A 231 -24.33 -10.04 -38.07
CA ARG A 231 -24.25 -8.95 -37.08
C ARG A 231 -25.63 -8.60 -36.52
N LYS A 232 -25.74 -8.35 -35.21
CA LYS A 232 -26.94 -7.71 -34.66
C LYS A 232 -26.88 -6.20 -34.90
N ALA A 233 -28.04 -5.55 -35.02
CA ALA A 233 -28.11 -4.10 -35.20
C ALA A 233 -27.44 -3.39 -34.00
N GLY A 234 -26.44 -2.56 -34.26
CA GLY A 234 -25.64 -1.86 -33.25
C GLY A 234 -24.27 -2.47 -32.92
N GLU A 235 -23.92 -3.65 -33.45
CA GLU A 235 -22.60 -4.25 -33.23
C GLU A 235 -21.54 -3.71 -34.21
N GLY A 236 -20.36 -3.34 -33.67
CA GLY A 236 -19.22 -2.82 -34.44
C GLY A 236 -18.62 -3.82 -35.44
N ALA A 237 -17.87 -3.29 -36.42
CA ALA A 237 -17.29 -4.08 -37.52
C ALA A 237 -16.09 -4.95 -37.09
N THR A 238 -15.49 -4.67 -35.92
CA THR A 238 -14.31 -5.35 -35.38
C THR A 238 -14.59 -6.01 -34.03
N TYR A 239 -13.74 -6.94 -33.61
CA TYR A 239 -13.81 -7.48 -32.24
C TYR A 239 -13.38 -6.42 -31.22
N GLU A 240 -13.93 -6.50 -30.02
CA GLU A 240 -13.51 -5.65 -28.90
C GLU A 240 -12.57 -6.39 -27.95
N PHE A 241 -11.69 -5.64 -27.28
CA PHE A 241 -10.96 -6.17 -26.13
C PHE A 241 -11.85 -6.14 -24.90
N TRP A 242 -11.95 -7.27 -24.22
CA TRP A 242 -12.38 -7.28 -22.83
C TRP A 242 -11.19 -6.91 -21.94
N LYS A 243 -11.38 -5.94 -21.06
CA LYS A 243 -10.34 -5.46 -20.13
C LYS A 243 -10.59 -6.08 -18.76
N LEU A 244 -9.52 -6.61 -18.17
CA LEU A 244 -9.57 -7.20 -16.84
C LEU A 244 -8.32 -6.79 -16.07
N TYR A 245 -8.48 -6.41 -14.81
CA TYR A 245 -7.38 -5.94 -13.96
C TYR A 245 -7.13 -6.97 -12.85
N LEU A 246 -5.87 -7.31 -12.58
CA LEU A 246 -5.53 -8.09 -11.40
C LEU A 246 -5.77 -7.26 -10.15
N SER A 247 -6.53 -7.82 -9.22
CA SER A 247 -6.73 -7.20 -7.91
C SER A 247 -5.55 -7.52 -6.98
N PRO A 248 -5.16 -6.60 -6.10
CA PRO A 248 -4.29 -6.91 -4.98
C PRO A 248 -4.81 -8.11 -4.18
N LEU A 249 -3.90 -8.94 -3.65
CA LEU A 249 -4.28 -10.10 -2.85
C LEU A 249 -5.10 -9.66 -1.64
N SER A 250 -6.27 -10.28 -1.46
CA SER A 250 -7.12 -10.09 -0.28
C SER A 250 -6.44 -10.62 0.99
N ASP A 251 -6.92 -10.21 2.16
CA ASP A 251 -6.43 -10.74 3.43
C ASP A 251 -6.49 -12.27 3.47
N GLU A 252 -7.57 -12.86 2.97
CA GLU A 252 -7.74 -14.31 2.86
C GLU A 252 -6.67 -14.96 1.98
N GLN A 253 -6.40 -14.36 0.81
CA GLN A 253 -5.35 -14.82 -0.12
C GLN A 253 -3.95 -14.69 0.49
N VAL A 254 -3.68 -13.60 1.22
CA VAL A 254 -2.42 -13.41 1.92
C VAL A 254 -2.26 -14.45 3.04
N GLN A 255 -3.29 -14.69 3.85
CA GLN A 255 -3.25 -15.74 4.87
C GLN A 255 -3.12 -17.15 4.24
N ALA A 256 -3.72 -17.39 3.07
CA ALA A 256 -3.51 -18.63 2.31
C ALA A 256 -2.04 -18.77 1.86
N TYR A 257 -1.42 -17.71 1.35
CA TYR A 257 0.01 -17.68 1.02
C TYR A 257 0.88 -18.01 2.24
N LEU A 258 0.66 -17.34 3.37
CA LEU A 258 1.41 -17.58 4.61
C LEU A 258 1.25 -19.01 5.13
N ARG A 259 0.05 -19.60 5.01
CA ARG A 259 -0.20 -21.01 5.35
C ARG A 259 0.57 -21.96 4.44
N LYS A 260 0.62 -21.70 3.13
CA LYS A 260 1.40 -22.51 2.18
C LYS A 260 2.90 -22.40 2.44
N ARG A 261 3.41 -21.19 2.63
CA ARG A 261 4.84 -20.92 2.84
C ARG A 261 5.35 -21.46 4.17
N TYR A 262 4.68 -21.11 5.26
CA TYR A 262 5.08 -21.49 6.62
C TYR A 262 4.21 -22.66 7.11
N ARG A 263 4.12 -23.71 6.28
CA ARG A 263 3.23 -24.86 6.54
C ARG A 263 3.60 -25.59 7.83
N TRP A 264 4.90 -25.76 8.05
CA TRP A 264 5.47 -26.51 9.18
C TRP A 264 5.86 -25.64 10.38
N SER A 265 5.87 -24.31 10.24
CA SER A 265 6.26 -23.41 11.31
C SER A 265 5.11 -22.48 11.68
N ARG A 266 4.34 -22.87 12.71
CA ARG A 266 3.29 -22.01 13.27
C ARG A 266 3.86 -20.68 13.76
N ARG A 267 5.04 -20.71 14.42
CA ARG A 267 5.75 -19.51 14.89
C ARG A 267 6.05 -18.54 13.75
N LYS A 268 6.73 -19.00 12.69
CA LYS A 268 7.04 -18.12 11.52
C LYS A 268 5.78 -17.62 10.84
N ARG A 269 4.71 -18.42 10.80
CA ARG A 269 3.41 -18.00 10.25
C ARG A 269 2.78 -16.86 11.06
N THR A 270 2.76 -16.96 12.38
CA THR A 270 2.25 -15.91 13.27
C THR A 270 3.06 -14.63 13.10
N GLN A 271 4.39 -14.73 13.16
CA GLN A 271 5.29 -13.58 12.96
C GLN A 271 5.09 -12.93 11.58
N ALA A 272 5.00 -13.72 10.51
CA ALA A 272 4.72 -13.19 9.17
C ALA A 272 3.36 -12.48 9.10
N SER A 273 2.32 -13.03 9.75
CA SER A 273 0.98 -12.44 9.77
C SER A 273 0.98 -11.10 10.51
N GLU A 274 1.72 -10.99 11.61
CA GLU A 274 1.91 -9.73 12.34
C GLU A 274 2.63 -8.68 11.49
N LEU A 275 3.67 -9.06 10.73
CA LEU A 275 4.34 -8.16 9.79
C LEU A 275 3.40 -7.68 8.69
N VAL A 276 2.59 -8.57 8.10
CA VAL A 276 1.63 -8.19 7.05
C VAL A 276 0.60 -7.19 7.54
N LYS A 277 0.11 -7.34 8.79
CA LYS A 277 -0.86 -6.42 9.38
C LYS A 277 -0.34 -4.99 9.50
N LYS A 278 0.99 -4.81 9.56
CA LYS A 278 1.65 -3.50 9.60
C LYS A 278 1.75 -2.85 8.21
N ILE A 279 1.41 -3.57 7.13
CA ILE A 279 1.45 -3.01 5.77
C ILE A 279 0.14 -2.26 5.51
N PRO A 280 0.18 -0.92 5.41
CA PRO A 280 -1.02 -0.09 5.35
C PRO A 280 -1.81 -0.30 4.05
N LEU A 281 -1.15 -0.71 2.96
CA LEU A 281 -1.75 -0.75 1.61
C LEU A 281 -1.66 -2.14 0.98
N LEU A 282 -2.81 -2.66 0.54
CA LEU A 282 -2.98 -3.99 -0.05
C LEU A 282 -2.14 -4.20 -1.32
N SER A 283 -2.05 -3.17 -2.16
CA SER A 283 -1.30 -3.14 -3.44
C SER A 283 0.20 -3.39 -3.28
N VAL A 284 0.78 -2.98 -2.15
CA VAL A 284 2.23 -3.15 -1.86
C VAL A 284 2.53 -4.53 -1.27
N ARG A 285 1.52 -5.22 -0.72
CA ARG A 285 1.71 -6.50 -0.04
C ARG A 285 2.32 -7.58 -0.94
N PRO A 286 1.90 -7.80 -2.19
CA PRO A 286 2.55 -8.79 -3.05
C PRO A 286 4.08 -8.60 -3.17
N MET A 287 4.53 -7.34 -3.25
CA MET A 287 5.97 -7.02 -3.30
C MET A 287 6.64 -7.26 -1.94
N LEU A 288 6.04 -6.83 -0.83
CA LEU A 288 6.59 -7.03 0.52
C LEU A 288 6.59 -8.49 0.96
N LEU A 289 5.60 -9.28 0.53
CA LEU A 289 5.48 -10.72 0.81
C LEU A 289 6.68 -11.53 0.30
N ALA A 290 7.39 -11.02 -0.72
CA ALA A 290 8.62 -11.62 -1.21
C ALA A 290 9.79 -11.49 -0.20
N TYR A 291 9.79 -10.44 0.62
CA TYR A 291 10.88 -10.08 1.55
C TYR A 291 10.61 -10.44 3.03
N ILE A 292 9.36 -10.74 3.41
CA ILE A 292 9.02 -11.31 4.73
C ILE A 292 9.93 -12.48 5.16
N PRO A 293 10.34 -13.41 4.28
CA PRO A 293 11.21 -14.51 4.69
C PRO A 293 12.55 -14.02 5.21
N ASP A 294 13.18 -13.11 4.47
CA ASP A 294 14.47 -12.50 4.80
C ASP A 294 14.35 -11.70 6.11
N LEU A 295 13.22 -11.02 6.32
CA LEU A 295 12.91 -10.29 7.57
C LEU A 295 12.81 -11.22 8.79
N LEU A 296 12.19 -12.39 8.62
CA LEU A 296 12.07 -13.37 9.70
C LEU A 296 13.41 -14.05 10.00
N GLU A 297 14.27 -14.19 9.00
CA GLU A 297 15.58 -14.83 9.13
C GLU A 297 16.64 -13.89 9.70
N SER A 298 16.59 -12.60 9.36
CA SER A 298 17.49 -11.58 9.93
C SER A 298 17.24 -11.32 11.41
N GLY A 299 16.08 -11.70 11.94
CA GLY A 299 15.67 -11.40 13.31
C GLY A 299 15.37 -9.92 13.55
N ALA A 300 15.27 -9.11 12.50
CA ALA A 300 14.96 -7.69 12.60
C ALA A 300 13.62 -7.48 13.30
N LYS A 301 13.62 -6.70 14.39
CA LYS A 301 12.40 -6.28 15.07
C LYS A 301 11.76 -5.13 14.28
N ILE A 302 10.78 -5.49 13.46
CA ILE A 302 9.91 -4.53 12.79
C ILE A 302 8.77 -4.19 13.73
N GLU A 303 8.79 -2.98 14.28
CA GLU A 303 7.77 -2.39 15.14
C GLU A 303 6.71 -1.67 14.30
N TYR A 304 7.14 -0.94 13.27
CA TYR A 304 6.32 0.01 12.51
C TYR A 304 6.33 -0.23 10.99
N ALA A 305 5.40 0.39 10.27
CA ALA A 305 5.28 0.26 8.83
C ALA A 305 6.50 0.83 8.09
N PHE A 306 7.02 2.00 8.49
CA PHE A 306 8.16 2.63 7.78
C PHE A 306 9.39 1.73 7.69
N GLN A 307 9.65 0.87 8.69
CA GLN A 307 10.78 -0.06 8.69
C GLN A 307 10.65 -1.14 7.61
N LEU A 308 9.41 -1.53 7.24
CA LEU A 308 9.17 -2.43 6.11
C LEU A 308 9.49 -1.74 4.78
N TYR A 309 9.15 -0.47 4.66
CA TYR A 309 9.50 0.33 3.48
C TYR A 309 11.00 0.58 3.38
N GLU A 310 11.66 0.80 4.52
CA GLU A 310 13.12 0.91 4.58
C GLU A 310 13.77 -0.37 4.04
N VAL A 311 13.35 -1.54 4.53
CA VAL A 311 13.85 -2.83 4.03
C VAL A 311 13.56 -3.02 2.55
N LEU A 312 12.37 -2.65 2.07
CA LEU A 312 12.02 -2.76 0.66
C LEU A 312 12.95 -1.90 -0.22
N VAL A 313 13.23 -0.66 0.20
CA VAL A 313 14.12 0.24 -0.52
C VAL A 313 15.56 -0.27 -0.47
N GLU A 314 16.06 -0.74 0.68
CA GLU A 314 17.39 -1.34 0.79
C GLU A 314 17.53 -2.55 -0.14
N LYS A 315 16.58 -3.49 -0.10
CA LYS A 315 16.62 -4.71 -0.92
C LYS A 315 16.52 -4.40 -2.42
N TRP A 316 15.80 -3.35 -2.79
CA TRP A 316 15.78 -2.87 -4.15
C TRP A 316 17.15 -2.31 -4.57
N LEU A 317 17.79 -1.47 -3.75
CA LEU A 317 19.11 -0.91 -4.04
C LEU A 317 20.19 -2.00 -4.11
N GLU A 318 20.16 -2.97 -3.19
CA GLU A 318 21.05 -4.15 -3.21
C GLU A 318 20.94 -4.91 -4.54
N ARG A 319 19.71 -5.10 -5.06
CA ARG A 319 19.46 -5.79 -6.33
C ARG A 319 20.06 -5.03 -7.52
N GLU A 320 19.95 -3.71 -7.52
CA GLU A 320 20.44 -2.85 -8.61
C GLU A 320 21.93 -2.49 -8.47
N SER A 321 22.55 -2.75 -7.32
CA SER A 321 23.95 -2.42 -7.00
C SER A 321 24.97 -2.92 -8.02
N ARG A 322 24.64 -4.01 -8.75
CA ARG A 322 25.47 -4.57 -9.82
C ARG A 322 25.62 -3.64 -11.03
N TRP A 323 24.73 -2.65 -11.17
CA TRP A 323 24.59 -1.83 -12.37
C TRP A 323 24.61 -0.32 -12.07
N VAL A 324 24.22 0.06 -10.85
CA VAL A 324 24.13 1.45 -10.41
C VAL A 324 24.64 1.53 -8.98
N LYS A 325 25.40 2.57 -8.65
CA LYS A 325 25.82 2.82 -7.26
C LYS A 325 24.59 3.04 -6.37
N PRO A 326 24.42 2.30 -5.27
CA PRO A 326 23.26 2.41 -4.40
C PRO A 326 23.00 3.83 -3.89
N ASP A 327 24.05 4.57 -3.52
CA ASP A 327 23.92 5.92 -2.98
C ASP A 327 23.38 6.92 -4.02
N ASP A 328 23.85 6.82 -5.26
CA ASP A 328 23.41 7.69 -6.36
C ASP A 328 21.93 7.42 -6.68
N LEU A 329 21.56 6.14 -6.78
CA LEU A 329 20.19 5.73 -7.07
C LEU A 329 19.21 6.09 -5.94
N ARG A 330 19.64 5.96 -4.68
CA ARG A 330 18.90 6.40 -3.50
C ARG A 330 18.72 7.91 -3.51
N GLN A 331 19.80 8.66 -3.63
CA GLN A 331 19.76 10.12 -3.58
C GLN A 331 18.87 10.67 -4.70
N PHE A 332 18.96 10.11 -5.90
CA PHE A 332 18.11 10.48 -7.02
C PHE A 332 16.63 10.21 -6.73
N SER A 333 16.30 9.00 -6.27
CA SER A 333 14.92 8.60 -5.99
C SER A 333 14.30 9.43 -4.87
N GLU A 334 15.06 9.72 -3.82
CA GLU A 334 14.64 10.57 -2.72
C GLU A 334 14.37 12.01 -3.17
N ARG A 335 15.25 12.63 -3.97
CA ARG A 335 15.02 13.97 -4.53
C ARG A 335 13.86 13.99 -5.51
N LEU A 336 13.71 12.94 -6.32
CA LEU A 336 12.60 12.80 -7.25
C LEU A 336 11.26 12.70 -6.53
N ALA A 337 11.18 12.00 -5.39
CA ALA A 337 9.97 11.96 -4.59
C ALA A 337 9.52 13.35 -4.13
N VAL A 338 10.47 14.21 -3.71
CA VAL A 338 10.20 15.60 -3.33
C VAL A 338 9.74 16.43 -4.52
N ASP A 339 10.43 16.31 -5.66
CA ASP A 339 10.10 17.03 -6.88
C ASP A 339 8.70 16.66 -7.42
N LEU A 340 8.38 15.37 -7.50
CA LEU A 340 7.08 14.89 -7.94
C LEU A 340 5.95 15.36 -7.04
N HIS A 341 6.12 15.31 -5.71
CA HIS A 341 5.09 15.78 -4.77
C HIS A 341 4.88 17.29 -4.84
N ARG A 342 5.98 18.06 -4.99
CA ARG A 342 5.95 19.52 -5.08
C ARG A 342 5.24 20.00 -6.35
N ASN A 343 5.56 19.38 -7.49
CA ASN A 343 5.12 19.85 -8.80
C ASN A 343 3.85 19.14 -9.31
N LYS A 344 3.21 18.30 -8.48
CA LYS A 344 2.03 17.51 -8.90
C LYS A 344 0.86 18.36 -9.40
N GLU A 345 0.63 19.53 -8.82
CA GLU A 345 -0.47 20.42 -9.26
C GLU A 345 -0.17 21.01 -10.65
N GLN A 346 1.07 21.44 -10.87
CA GLN A 346 1.52 21.95 -12.17
C GLN A 346 1.54 20.85 -13.25
N ARG A 347 1.94 19.63 -12.89
CA ARG A 347 2.02 18.48 -13.81
C ARG A 347 0.69 17.69 -13.92
N GLY A 348 -0.33 18.07 -13.16
CA GLY A 348 -1.61 17.37 -13.02
C GLY A 348 -1.56 16.04 -12.26
N ALA A 349 -0.37 15.46 -12.03
CA ALA A 349 -0.17 14.24 -11.25
C ALA A 349 1.30 14.10 -10.79
N GLU A 350 1.58 13.13 -9.93
CA GLU A 350 2.93 12.75 -9.46
C GLU A 350 3.72 11.97 -10.54
N ARG A 351 3.89 12.59 -11.73
CA ARG A 351 4.58 12.02 -12.91
C ARG A 351 5.54 13.02 -13.55
N ILE A 352 6.49 12.55 -14.37
CA ILE A 352 7.53 13.38 -15.00
C ILE A 352 7.94 12.87 -16.39
N LEU A 353 8.26 13.75 -17.34
CA LEU A 353 8.77 13.33 -18.66
C LEU A 353 10.18 12.73 -18.57
N ARG A 354 10.50 11.79 -19.47
CA ARG A 354 11.85 11.21 -19.57
C ARG A 354 12.95 12.26 -19.68
N ALA A 355 12.78 13.21 -20.60
CA ALA A 355 13.78 14.25 -20.85
C ALA A 355 14.01 15.14 -19.62
N GLU A 356 12.95 15.45 -18.89
CA GLU A 356 13.03 16.20 -17.64
C GLU A 356 13.71 15.40 -16.54
N LEU A 357 13.46 14.09 -16.47
CA LEU A 357 14.08 13.19 -15.51
C LEU A 357 15.61 13.11 -15.73
N THR A 358 16.07 13.00 -16.97
CA THR A 358 17.50 13.07 -17.33
C THR A 358 18.09 14.44 -17.02
N GLN A 359 17.32 15.51 -17.22
CA GLN A 359 17.74 16.86 -16.88
C GLN A 359 17.89 17.04 -15.36
N LEU A 360 16.97 16.51 -14.55
CA LEU A 360 17.05 16.56 -13.09
C LEU A 360 18.27 15.81 -12.56
N ALA A 361 18.60 14.64 -13.12
CA ALA A 361 19.81 13.89 -12.75
C ALA A 361 21.08 14.74 -12.95
N LYS A 362 21.17 15.44 -14.10
CA LYS A 362 22.26 16.38 -14.41
C LYS A 362 22.25 17.58 -13.46
N THR A 363 21.11 18.23 -13.27
CA THR A 363 20.95 19.41 -12.40
C THR A 363 21.30 19.09 -10.95
N TRP A 364 20.98 17.89 -10.48
CA TRP A 364 21.31 17.43 -9.13
C TRP A 364 22.73 16.93 -8.97
N ASN A 365 23.49 16.89 -10.08
CA ASN A 365 24.86 16.39 -10.17
C ASN A 365 24.98 14.94 -9.65
N ILE A 366 24.05 14.08 -10.08
CA ILE A 366 24.03 12.66 -9.72
C ILE A 366 24.45 11.86 -10.96
N PRO A 367 25.51 11.03 -10.89
CA PRO A 367 26.09 10.35 -12.04
C PRO A 367 25.24 9.13 -12.47
N LEU A 368 24.04 9.40 -12.96
CA LEU A 368 23.13 8.40 -13.51
C LEU A 368 22.94 8.62 -15.01
N ASP A 369 23.25 7.59 -15.79
CA ASP A 369 22.97 7.56 -17.21
C ASP A 369 21.47 7.42 -17.48
N ASP A 370 21.03 7.89 -18.66
CA ASP A 370 19.62 7.86 -19.03
C ASP A 370 18.99 6.47 -18.85
N TRP A 371 19.64 5.41 -19.36
CA TRP A 371 19.12 4.05 -19.26
C TRP A 371 18.97 3.53 -17.81
N GLN A 372 19.76 4.03 -16.86
CA GLN A 372 19.70 3.65 -15.44
C GLN A 372 18.49 4.26 -14.72
N LEU A 373 17.98 5.38 -15.22
CA LEU A 373 16.87 6.12 -14.66
C LEU A 373 15.48 5.50 -14.95
N GLY A 374 15.41 4.52 -15.86
CA GLY A 374 14.18 3.87 -16.28
C GLY A 374 13.95 2.51 -15.60
N GLY A 375 14.08 1.44 -16.38
CA GLY A 375 13.66 0.06 -16.03
C GLY A 375 14.34 -0.58 -14.81
N ARG A 376 15.24 0.13 -14.12
CA ARG A 376 15.93 -0.31 -12.89
C ARG A 376 15.49 0.46 -11.66
N SER A 377 14.78 1.56 -11.85
CA SER A 377 14.28 2.39 -10.77
C SER A 377 13.00 1.80 -10.16
N LEU A 378 12.58 2.31 -8.99
CA LEU A 378 11.21 2.09 -8.49
C LEU A 378 10.16 2.83 -9.33
N LEU A 379 10.52 3.33 -10.51
CA LEU A 379 9.63 4.04 -11.42
C LEU A 379 9.09 3.08 -12.47
N ASN A 380 7.85 3.33 -12.86
CA ASN A 380 7.25 2.76 -14.04
C ASN A 380 7.04 3.87 -15.06
N ARG A 381 7.21 3.50 -16.34
CA ARG A 381 6.88 4.35 -17.47
C ARG A 381 5.40 4.18 -17.80
N ASP A 382 4.70 5.27 -18.05
CA ASP A 382 3.39 5.23 -18.70
C ASP A 382 3.52 5.20 -20.24
N ALA A 383 2.46 4.95 -21.01
CA ALA A 383 2.61 4.92 -22.47
C ALA A 383 2.84 6.29 -23.12
N GLU A 384 2.55 7.41 -22.43
CA GLU A 384 2.86 8.76 -22.87
C GLU A 384 4.37 9.00 -22.70
N GLY A 385 5.04 8.10 -21.99
CA GLY A 385 6.46 8.10 -21.74
C GLY A 385 6.86 8.86 -20.49
N HIS A 386 5.89 9.25 -19.65
CA HIS A 386 6.17 9.80 -18.32
C HIS A 386 6.56 8.68 -17.36
N TYR A 387 7.28 9.06 -16.32
CA TYR A 387 7.72 8.20 -15.24
C TYR A 387 7.00 8.58 -13.95
N LYS A 388 6.58 7.58 -13.18
CA LYS A 388 6.02 7.74 -11.83
C LYS A 388 6.50 6.60 -10.94
N PHE A 389 6.47 6.78 -9.61
CA PHE A 389 6.77 5.66 -8.71
C PHE A 389 5.77 4.52 -8.89
N ALA A 390 6.28 3.29 -8.81
CA ALA A 390 5.49 2.08 -8.96
C ALA A 390 4.35 1.98 -7.95
N HIS A 391 4.51 2.62 -6.79
CA HIS A 391 3.46 2.81 -5.83
C HIS A 391 3.63 4.12 -5.08
N ARG A 392 2.53 4.85 -4.83
CA ARG A 392 2.56 6.17 -4.19
C ARG A 392 3.17 6.15 -2.78
N SER A 393 2.93 5.09 -2.01
CA SER A 393 3.52 4.98 -0.66
C SER A 393 5.04 4.86 -0.64
N ILE A 394 5.67 4.44 -1.75
CA ILE A 394 7.13 4.48 -1.89
C ILE A 394 7.60 5.94 -2.03
N LEU A 395 6.92 6.74 -2.86
CA LEU A 395 7.15 8.17 -2.96
C LEU A 395 6.98 8.82 -1.59
N GLU A 396 5.89 8.53 -0.88
CA GLU A 396 5.59 9.09 0.45
C GLU A 396 6.66 8.73 1.49
N TYR A 397 7.13 7.48 1.50
CA TYR A 397 8.24 7.05 2.36
C TYR A 397 9.54 7.80 2.04
N LEU A 398 9.94 7.84 0.76
CA LEU A 398 11.18 8.52 0.33
C LEU A 398 11.13 10.03 0.60
N PHE A 399 9.95 10.65 0.41
CA PHE A 399 9.71 12.05 0.78
C PHE A 399 9.97 12.27 2.27
N VAL A 400 9.43 11.42 3.13
CA VAL A 400 9.63 11.50 4.59
C VAL A 400 11.10 11.35 4.97
N LYS A 401 11.87 10.45 4.32
CA LYS A 401 13.32 10.34 4.56
C LYS A 401 14.06 11.65 4.24
N ARG A 402 13.71 12.36 3.16
CA ARG A 402 14.29 13.68 2.85
C ARG A 402 13.86 14.77 3.81
N LEU A 403 12.58 14.77 4.19
CA LEU A 403 12.03 15.70 5.16
C LEU A 403 12.77 15.60 6.51
N LEU A 404 13.02 14.38 6.99
CA LEU A 404 13.80 14.12 8.21
C LEU A 404 15.27 14.52 8.08
N ASN A 405 15.82 14.52 6.88
CA ASN A 405 17.16 15.03 6.58
C ASN A 405 17.21 16.56 6.36
N ASN A 406 16.15 17.30 6.74
CA ASN A 406 16.03 18.75 6.62
C ASN A 406 16.21 19.27 5.18
N ASP A 407 15.71 18.52 4.19
CA ASP A 407 15.67 18.99 2.81
C ASP A 407 14.79 20.24 2.69
N ARG A 408 15.39 21.34 2.22
CA ARG A 408 14.67 22.60 1.96
C ARG A 408 13.56 22.41 0.93
N GLY A 409 13.72 21.47 0.01
CA GLY A 409 12.72 21.09 -1.00
C GLY A 409 11.41 20.56 -0.40
N CYS A 410 11.39 20.15 0.86
CA CYS A 410 10.16 19.69 1.52
C CYS A 410 9.39 20.80 2.24
N ARG A 411 9.96 22.00 2.40
CA ARG A 411 9.36 23.09 3.18
C ARG A 411 8.10 23.63 2.52
N GLY A 412 7.07 23.85 3.34
CA GLY A 412 5.78 24.43 2.92
C GLY A 412 4.85 23.47 2.17
N LEU A 413 5.24 22.21 2.01
CA LEU A 413 4.41 21.21 1.32
C LEU A 413 3.43 20.55 2.29
N VAL A 414 2.19 20.35 1.84
CA VAL A 414 1.17 19.62 2.59
C VAL A 414 1.50 18.14 2.61
N LEU A 415 1.56 17.56 3.82
CA LEU A 415 1.83 16.14 4.01
C LEU A 415 0.55 15.32 3.87
N THR A 416 0.66 14.16 3.22
CA THR A 416 -0.42 13.17 3.19
C THR A 416 -0.56 12.47 4.54
N ASP A 417 -1.68 11.79 4.76
CA ASP A 417 -1.92 11.04 6.01
C ASP A 417 -0.91 9.90 6.21
N LEU A 418 -0.45 9.26 5.11
CA LEU A 418 0.58 8.25 5.20
C LEU A 418 1.95 8.85 5.51
N MET A 419 2.31 9.99 4.91
CA MET A 419 3.54 10.72 5.27
C MET A 419 3.55 11.11 6.75
N LYS A 420 2.43 11.62 7.28
CA LYS A 420 2.28 11.93 8.72
C LYS A 420 2.44 10.70 9.59
N THR A 421 1.93 9.55 9.13
CA THR A 421 2.06 8.27 9.83
C THR A 421 3.52 7.81 9.85
N PHE A 422 4.21 7.80 8.71
CA PHE A 422 5.63 7.46 8.65
C PHE A 422 6.47 8.37 9.54
N LEU A 423 6.22 9.69 9.52
CA LEU A 423 6.90 10.61 10.44
C LEU A 423 6.69 10.18 11.89
N ARG A 424 5.43 10.01 12.31
CA ARG A 424 5.10 9.64 13.69
C ARG A 424 5.80 8.35 14.12
N GLU A 425 5.76 7.33 13.28
CA GLU A 425 6.40 6.04 13.54
C GLU A 425 7.93 6.15 13.61
N THR A 426 8.56 6.85 12.65
CA THR A 426 10.03 7.01 12.62
C THR A 426 10.53 7.74 13.86
N PHE A 427 9.83 8.78 14.29
CA PHE A 427 10.14 9.51 15.52
C PHE A 427 9.97 8.65 16.77
N ALA A 428 8.85 7.92 16.89
CA ALA A 428 8.62 7.03 18.02
C ALA A 428 9.74 5.98 18.15
N HIS A 429 10.15 5.39 17.02
CA HIS A 429 11.23 4.41 16.97
C HIS A 429 12.59 5.00 17.37
N HIS A 430 13.04 6.09 16.75
CA HIS A 430 14.36 6.67 17.06
C HIS A 430 14.42 7.28 18.45
N ARG A 431 13.29 7.79 18.99
CA ARG A 431 13.21 8.24 20.39
C ARG A 431 13.42 7.06 21.35
N ALA A 432 12.74 5.93 21.12
CA ALA A 432 12.91 4.73 21.94
C ALA A 432 14.37 4.23 21.96
N LEU A 433 15.11 4.46 20.87
CA LEU A 433 16.53 4.16 20.76
C LEU A 433 17.47 5.23 21.34
N GLY A 434 16.94 6.37 21.83
CA GLY A 434 17.75 7.51 22.29
C GLY A 434 18.55 8.21 21.19
N GLN A 435 18.20 7.98 19.92
CA GLN A 435 18.94 8.44 18.73
C GLN A 435 18.36 9.72 18.13
N LEU A 436 17.30 10.27 18.72
CA LEU A 436 16.57 11.39 18.14
C LEU A 436 17.23 12.74 18.46
N LYS A 437 17.71 13.44 17.44
CA LYS A 437 17.92 14.90 17.49
C LYS A 437 16.74 15.58 16.81
N LEU A 438 15.75 16.01 17.59
CA LEU A 438 14.71 16.92 17.11
C LEU A 438 15.36 18.24 16.74
N THR A 439 15.58 18.49 15.45
CA THR A 439 16.01 19.81 14.99
C THR A 439 14.82 20.77 15.06
N PRO A 440 15.06 22.08 15.26
CA PRO A 440 13.99 23.07 15.26
C PRO A 440 13.12 23.03 13.99
N GLU A 441 13.70 22.69 12.83
CA GLU A 441 12.98 22.58 11.56
C GLU A 441 12.01 21.39 11.55
N ILE A 442 12.44 20.24 12.08
CA ILE A 442 11.60 19.06 12.23
C ILE A 442 10.43 19.37 13.16
N CYS A 443 10.69 20.01 14.30
CA CYS A 443 9.62 20.42 15.23
C CYS A 443 8.62 21.35 14.55
N ALA A 444 9.08 22.32 13.76
CA ALA A 444 8.20 23.21 13.01
C ALA A 444 7.30 22.47 12.01
N ILE A 445 7.79 21.41 11.36
CA ILE A 445 6.99 20.56 10.46
C ILE A 445 5.94 19.77 11.24
N LEU A 446 6.34 19.19 12.39
CA LEU A 446 5.47 18.43 13.26
C LEU A 446 4.33 19.31 13.81
N TRP A 447 4.64 20.50 14.29
CA TRP A 447 3.65 21.44 14.82
C TRP A 447 2.69 22.01 13.76
N ARG A 448 3.04 21.96 12.47
CA ARG A 448 2.11 22.29 11.37
C ARG A 448 1.24 21.10 10.94
N SER A 449 1.56 19.92 11.45
CA SER A 449 0.90 18.67 11.09
C SER A 449 0.03 18.15 12.22
N LEU A 450 -0.31 19.01 13.20
CA LEU A 450 -1.18 18.65 14.31
C LEU A 450 -2.52 18.12 13.78
N ARG A 451 -3.03 17.09 14.43
CA ARG A 451 -4.28 16.45 14.04
C ARG A 451 -5.45 17.41 14.25
N SER A 452 -6.24 17.61 13.19
CA SER A 452 -7.48 18.39 13.22
C SER A 452 -8.76 17.55 13.39
N GLN A 453 -8.69 16.23 13.13
CA GLN A 453 -9.83 15.32 13.22
C GLN A 453 -9.89 14.61 14.59
N PRO A 454 -11.04 14.61 15.29
CA PRO A 454 -11.16 14.00 16.62
C PRO A 454 -11.04 12.47 16.62
N LEU A 455 -10.59 11.93 17.75
CA LEU A 455 -10.60 10.50 18.07
C LEU A 455 -11.71 10.20 19.08
N SER A 456 -12.47 9.12 18.84
CA SER A 456 -13.59 8.70 19.69
C SER A 456 -13.19 7.82 20.87
N ASP A 457 -11.94 7.33 20.90
CA ASP A 457 -11.44 6.41 21.93
C ASP A 457 -9.95 6.62 22.23
N LEU A 458 -9.55 7.88 22.49
CA LEU A 458 -8.16 8.26 22.77
C LEU A 458 -7.76 7.83 24.18
N LYS A 459 -6.80 6.89 24.28
CA LYS A 459 -6.33 6.31 25.55
C LYS A 459 -5.16 7.08 26.16
N TRP A 460 -4.93 6.86 27.46
CA TRP A 460 -3.84 7.52 28.20
C TRP A 460 -2.47 7.23 27.63
N GLU A 461 -2.23 6.01 27.15
CA GLU A 461 -0.98 5.58 26.53
C GLU A 461 -0.69 6.40 25.26
N GLU A 462 -1.72 6.66 24.45
CA GLU A 462 -1.64 7.46 23.24
C GLU A 462 -1.44 8.95 23.56
N VAL A 463 -2.10 9.47 24.60
CA VAL A 463 -1.90 10.85 25.06
C VAL A 463 -0.49 11.07 25.59
N GLN A 464 0.02 10.15 26.40
CA GLN A 464 1.39 10.22 26.89
C GLN A 464 2.38 10.18 25.73
N ALA A 465 2.19 9.26 24.78
CA ALA A 465 3.00 9.20 23.57
C ALA A 465 2.96 10.51 22.78
N MET A 466 1.80 11.16 22.66
CA MET A 466 1.62 12.44 21.97
C MET A 466 2.34 13.60 22.67
N ILE A 467 2.18 13.75 23.99
CA ILE A 467 2.84 14.81 24.77
C ILE A 467 4.35 14.68 24.64
N GLU A 468 4.84 13.46 24.79
CA GLU A 468 6.24 13.13 24.61
C GLU A 468 6.69 13.46 23.18
N PHE A 469 5.96 13.00 22.17
CA PHE A 469 6.29 13.13 20.76
C PHE A 469 6.49 14.58 20.31
N TYR A 470 5.56 15.47 20.65
CA TYR A 470 5.65 16.88 20.28
C TYR A 470 6.47 17.73 21.26
N ASP A 471 7.04 17.09 22.29
CA ASP A 471 7.72 17.74 23.42
C ASP A 471 6.83 18.79 24.11
N PHE A 472 5.52 18.52 24.16
CA PHE A 472 4.57 19.40 24.83
C PHE A 472 4.83 19.41 26.33
N PHE A 473 4.66 20.57 26.93
CA PHE A 473 4.74 20.71 28.37
C PHE A 473 3.51 20.07 29.03
N ASP A 474 3.76 19.24 30.04
CA ASP A 474 2.75 18.82 31.00
C ASP A 474 3.42 18.74 32.38
N SER A 475 2.87 19.44 33.36
CA SER A 475 3.50 19.61 34.68
C SER A 475 3.61 18.30 35.47
N HIS A 476 2.88 17.26 35.09
CA HIS A 476 2.95 15.94 35.71
C HIS A 476 3.69 14.94 34.82
N LYS A 477 3.43 14.96 33.51
CA LYS A 477 3.86 13.92 32.55
C LYS A 477 5.12 14.28 31.78
N ASN A 478 5.36 15.55 31.46
CA ASN A 478 6.53 16.01 30.72
C ASN A 478 7.00 17.40 31.21
N LYS A 479 7.53 17.44 32.45
CA LYS A 479 7.98 18.67 33.11
C LYS A 479 9.08 19.41 32.35
N SER A 480 9.91 18.67 31.60
CA SER A 480 10.99 19.21 30.78
C SER A 480 10.54 19.60 29.37
N GLY A 481 9.28 19.35 29.02
CA GLY A 481 8.73 19.66 27.71
C GLY A 481 8.91 21.12 27.36
N LYS A 482 9.51 21.40 26.20
CA LYS A 482 9.77 22.78 25.77
C LYS A 482 8.53 23.46 25.20
N GLY A 483 7.54 22.69 24.76
CA GLY A 483 6.37 23.21 24.07
C GLY A 483 6.70 23.76 22.68
N VAL A 484 5.71 24.39 22.07
CA VAL A 484 5.84 25.02 20.75
C VAL A 484 6.46 26.40 20.89
N THR A 485 7.40 26.74 20.00
CA THR A 485 7.88 28.12 19.87
C THR A 485 6.93 28.90 18.95
N HIS A 486 5.90 29.51 19.54
CA HIS A 486 4.84 30.19 18.81
C HIS A 486 5.28 31.51 18.17
N ARG A 487 4.52 31.90 17.13
CA ARG A 487 4.59 33.23 16.52
C ARG A 487 3.17 33.73 16.31
N TYR A 488 2.62 34.32 17.37
CA TYR A 488 1.25 34.81 17.39
C TYR A 488 1.12 36.18 16.70
N GLU A 489 0.05 36.32 15.95
CA GLU A 489 -0.45 37.59 15.41
C GLU A 489 -1.91 37.75 15.84
N THR A 490 -2.22 38.85 16.52
CA THR A 490 -3.61 39.16 16.91
C THR A 490 -4.26 39.98 15.82
N LEU A 491 -5.44 39.55 15.38
CA LEU A 491 -6.21 40.22 14.33
C LEU A 491 -7.58 40.60 14.87
N ASP A 492 -8.09 41.75 14.43
CA ASP A 492 -9.50 42.10 14.52
C ASP A 492 -10.14 41.84 13.15
N HIS A 493 -11.12 40.94 13.10
CA HIS A 493 -11.84 40.66 11.87
C HIS A 493 -13.35 40.73 12.13
N LYS A 494 -14.00 41.72 11.52
CA LYS A 494 -15.44 42.02 11.72
C LYS A 494 -15.80 42.30 13.19
N GLY A 495 -14.91 42.96 13.94
CA GLY A 495 -15.13 43.32 15.34
C GLY A 495 -14.88 42.17 16.32
N GLU A 496 -14.39 41.03 15.83
CA GLU A 496 -14.04 39.87 16.64
C GLU A 496 -12.52 39.70 16.68
N LYS A 497 -11.99 39.45 17.88
CA LYS A 497 -10.56 39.21 18.09
C LYS A 497 -10.20 37.74 17.87
N ILE A 498 -9.23 37.50 17.00
CA ILE A 498 -8.68 36.18 16.69
C ILE A 498 -7.16 36.18 16.83
N VAL A 499 -6.58 35.01 17.03
CA VAL A 499 -5.14 34.81 17.12
C VAL A 499 -4.71 33.84 16.02
N LEU A 500 -3.86 34.31 15.11
CA LEU A 500 -3.20 33.47 14.11
C LEU A 500 -1.83 33.05 14.64
N ASP A 501 -1.58 31.74 14.71
CA ASP A 501 -0.26 31.22 15.06
C ASP A 501 0.51 30.77 13.81
N HIS A 502 1.53 31.53 13.42
CA HIS A 502 2.38 31.22 12.26
C HIS A 502 3.27 29.99 12.45
N ALA A 503 3.42 29.50 13.70
CA ALA A 503 4.16 28.28 13.99
C ALA A 503 3.34 27.04 13.58
N THR A 504 2.12 26.92 14.09
CA THR A 504 1.21 25.78 13.85
C THR A 504 0.36 25.94 12.59
N GLY A 505 0.15 27.17 12.12
CA GLY A 505 -0.78 27.50 11.04
C GLY A 505 -2.26 27.52 11.48
N LEU A 506 -2.52 27.41 12.78
CA LEU A 506 -3.87 27.40 13.36
C LEU A 506 -4.35 28.82 13.65
N MET A 507 -5.67 29.01 13.53
CA MET A 507 -6.33 30.24 13.94
C MET A 507 -7.29 29.97 15.09
N TRP A 508 -7.18 30.77 16.15
CA TRP A 508 -7.88 30.58 17.41
C TRP A 508 -8.80 31.76 17.73
N GLN A 509 -9.90 31.49 18.43
CA GLN A 509 -10.61 32.57 19.11
C GLN A 509 -9.70 33.16 20.21
N GLN A 510 -9.54 34.49 20.22
CA GLN A 510 -8.71 35.18 21.22
C GLN A 510 -9.36 35.16 22.60
N SER A 511 -10.68 35.29 22.64
CA SER A 511 -11.52 34.99 23.79
C SER A 511 -12.53 33.91 23.41
N GLY A 512 -12.65 32.88 24.24
CA GLY A 512 -13.60 31.79 24.04
C GLY A 512 -14.99 32.12 24.57
N ALA A 513 -15.77 31.08 24.89
CA ALA A 513 -17.02 31.26 25.60
C ALA A 513 -16.78 31.92 26.97
N SER A 514 -17.62 32.89 27.33
CA SER A 514 -17.55 33.61 28.61
C SER A 514 -18.02 32.78 29.81
N GLU A 515 -18.80 31.72 29.57
CA GLU A 515 -19.34 30.83 30.59
C GLU A 515 -18.89 29.38 30.36
N TYR A 516 -18.74 28.64 31.46
CA TYR A 516 -18.51 27.21 31.43
C TYR A 516 -19.80 26.46 31.08
N MET A 517 -19.67 25.41 30.27
CA MET A 517 -20.80 24.67 29.73
C MET A 517 -20.50 23.18 29.57
N SER A 518 -21.56 22.36 29.54
CA SER A 518 -21.45 20.93 29.26
C SER A 518 -20.95 20.67 27.84
N PHE A 519 -20.44 19.48 27.58
CA PHE A 519 -19.91 19.14 26.26
C PHE A 519 -20.96 19.26 25.15
N GLU A 520 -22.21 18.89 25.43
CA GLU A 520 -23.32 19.05 24.49
C GLU A 520 -23.59 20.54 24.19
N LYS A 521 -23.55 21.40 25.21
CA LYS A 521 -23.68 22.85 25.04
C LYS A 521 -22.47 23.43 24.28
N ALA A 522 -21.27 22.89 24.48
CA ALA A 522 -20.09 23.28 23.73
C ALA A 522 -20.23 23.00 22.22
N LYS A 523 -20.83 21.86 21.86
CA LYS A 523 -21.18 21.56 20.46
C LYS A 523 -22.21 22.53 19.89
N LYS A 524 -23.22 22.93 20.69
CA LYS A 524 -24.19 23.96 20.29
C LYS A 524 -23.54 25.34 20.14
N TYR A 525 -22.59 25.70 21.01
CA TYR A 525 -21.79 26.92 20.88
C TYR A 525 -21.01 26.94 19.57
N GLN A 526 -20.31 25.84 19.24
CA GLN A 526 -19.60 25.69 17.96
C GLN A 526 -20.55 25.89 16.76
N GLN A 527 -21.70 25.22 16.74
CA GLN A 527 -22.69 25.34 15.67
C GLN A 527 -23.23 26.78 15.54
N SER A 528 -23.47 27.44 16.66
CA SER A 528 -23.92 28.83 16.71
C SER A 528 -22.86 29.79 16.15
N SER A 529 -21.60 29.62 16.54
CA SER A 529 -20.47 30.43 16.02
C SER A 529 -20.33 30.29 14.50
N ASN A 530 -20.47 29.08 13.96
CA ASN A 530 -20.41 28.84 12.52
C ASN A 530 -21.62 29.43 11.78
N SER A 531 -22.82 29.27 12.33
CA SER A 531 -24.05 29.84 11.76
C SER A 531 -24.00 31.37 11.72
N LYS A 532 -23.38 32.00 12.72
CA LYS A 532 -23.17 33.45 12.79
C LYS A 532 -21.96 33.94 12.00
N ARG A 533 -21.19 33.02 11.40
CA ARG A 533 -19.92 33.29 10.73
C ARG A 533 -18.96 34.11 11.61
N PHE A 534 -18.68 33.64 12.83
CA PHE A 534 -17.76 34.31 13.75
C PHE A 534 -16.45 34.68 13.05
N ALA A 535 -16.04 35.95 13.17
CA ALA A 535 -14.90 36.52 12.44
C ALA A 535 -14.92 36.24 10.92
N GLY A 536 -16.11 36.14 10.31
CA GLY A 536 -16.30 35.89 8.88
C GLY A 536 -16.28 34.43 8.45
N PHE A 537 -15.97 33.49 9.34
CA PHE A 537 -15.74 32.07 9.03
C PHE A 537 -16.81 31.15 9.62
N ASP A 538 -17.09 30.03 8.95
CA ASP A 538 -18.13 29.04 9.27
C ASP A 538 -17.58 27.63 9.53
N ASP A 539 -16.26 27.49 9.64
CA ASP A 539 -15.51 26.24 9.80
C ASP A 539 -14.83 26.11 11.18
N TRP A 540 -15.28 26.86 12.19
CA TRP A 540 -14.76 26.74 13.55
C TRP A 540 -15.13 25.40 14.18
N ARG A 541 -14.19 24.86 14.97
CA ARG A 541 -14.34 23.57 15.65
C ARG A 541 -13.76 23.59 17.05
N LEU A 542 -14.21 22.65 17.87
CA LEU A 542 -13.49 22.31 19.09
C LEU A 542 -12.09 21.79 18.72
N PRO A 543 -11.03 22.18 19.46
CA PRO A 543 -9.67 21.71 19.18
C PRO A 543 -9.55 20.24 19.54
N THR A 544 -8.67 19.51 18.85
CA THR A 544 -8.20 18.22 19.35
C THR A 544 -7.34 18.45 20.60
N LEU A 545 -7.14 17.40 21.40
CA LEU A 545 -6.26 17.48 22.57
C LEU A 545 -4.83 17.86 22.16
N GLU A 546 -4.39 17.38 21.00
CA GLU A 546 -3.08 17.68 20.43
C GLU A 546 -2.91 19.17 20.12
N GLU A 547 -3.92 19.82 19.53
CA GLU A 547 -3.92 21.27 19.29
C GLU A 547 -4.04 22.07 20.60
N ALA A 548 -4.89 21.63 21.53
CA ALA A 548 -5.07 22.31 22.80
C ALA A 548 -3.79 22.26 23.67
N MET A 549 -3.09 21.12 23.69
CA MET A 549 -1.81 20.97 24.38
C MET A 549 -0.68 21.76 23.70
N SER A 550 -0.78 22.04 22.40
CA SER A 550 0.20 22.89 21.72
C SER A 550 0.26 24.31 22.30
N LEU A 551 -0.84 24.81 22.88
CA LEU A 551 -0.91 26.13 23.54
C LEU A 551 -0.29 26.14 24.95
N MET A 552 0.07 24.98 25.50
CA MET A 552 0.55 24.86 26.87
C MET A 552 1.96 25.41 27.01
N GLU A 553 2.13 26.38 27.92
CA GLU A 553 3.42 27.01 28.19
C GLU A 553 4.13 26.32 29.36
N ARG A 554 5.47 26.30 29.35
CA ARG A 554 6.27 25.70 30.43
C ARG A 554 6.15 26.45 31.75
N GLU A 555 5.94 27.75 31.65
CA GLU A 555 5.86 28.67 32.77
C GLU A 555 4.52 29.40 32.73
N LYS A 556 4.06 29.87 33.87
CA LYS A 556 2.83 30.65 33.96
C LYS A 556 3.08 32.04 33.37
N LYS A 557 2.80 32.21 32.08
CA LYS A 557 3.05 33.46 31.35
C LYS A 557 1.87 34.43 31.46
N ASN A 558 0.64 33.93 31.47
CA ASN A 558 -0.56 34.76 31.61
C ASN A 558 -1.05 34.77 33.07
N GLY A 559 -0.27 35.44 33.92
CA GLY A 559 -0.39 35.49 35.38
C GLY A 559 -0.29 34.12 36.03
N ASP A 560 -1.41 33.49 36.39
CA ASP A 560 -1.41 32.20 37.08
C ASP A 560 -1.65 31.01 36.14
N LEU A 561 -1.70 31.24 34.83
CA LEU A 561 -2.00 30.26 33.78
C LEU A 561 -0.79 29.95 32.89
N TYR A 562 -0.65 28.68 32.53
CA TYR A 562 0.30 28.11 31.57
C TYR A 562 -0.15 28.29 30.12
N ILE A 563 -0.45 29.52 29.74
CA ILE A 563 -0.82 29.91 28.36
C ILE A 563 -0.27 31.30 28.07
N ASP A 564 -0.06 31.61 26.78
CA ASP A 564 0.46 32.91 26.35
C ASP A 564 -0.50 34.08 26.69
N PRO A 565 0.03 35.27 27.05
CA PRO A 565 -0.77 36.47 27.35
C PRO A 565 -1.66 36.98 26.21
N VAL A 566 -1.42 36.55 24.95
CA VAL A 566 -2.27 36.91 23.81
C VAL A 566 -3.72 36.43 23.99
N PHE A 567 -3.92 35.35 24.74
CA PHE A 567 -5.23 34.76 25.00
C PHE A 567 -5.92 35.35 26.23
N ASP A 568 -7.25 35.44 26.16
CA ASP A 568 -8.07 35.85 27.31
C ASP A 568 -7.95 34.85 28.48
N ARG A 569 -7.87 35.38 29.70
CA ARG A 569 -7.63 34.63 30.95
C ARG A 569 -8.85 33.87 31.47
N THR A 570 -10.03 34.15 30.94
CA THR A 570 -11.29 33.55 31.40
C THR A 570 -11.28 32.05 31.19
N GLN A 571 -10.76 31.58 30.04
CA GLN A 571 -10.76 30.16 29.69
C GLN A 571 -9.57 29.41 30.31
N ARG A 572 -9.67 29.17 31.62
CA ARG A 572 -8.66 28.49 32.45
C ARG A 572 -8.46 27.01 32.13
N TYR A 573 -9.46 26.39 31.53
CA TYR A 573 -9.49 25.01 31.05
C TYR A 573 -10.53 24.90 29.94
N ILE A 574 -10.25 24.11 28.90
CA ILE A 574 -11.11 24.04 27.72
C ILE A 574 -11.47 22.60 27.35
N TRP A 575 -12.69 22.43 26.84
CA TRP A 575 -13.10 21.20 26.16
C TRP A 575 -12.26 20.97 24.89
N THR A 576 -11.93 19.70 24.65
CA THR A 576 -11.38 19.23 23.37
C THR A 576 -12.39 18.34 22.68
N SER A 577 -12.21 18.10 21.38
CA SER A 577 -13.08 17.23 20.59
C SER A 577 -12.80 15.74 20.77
N ASP A 578 -11.72 15.36 21.48
CA ASP A 578 -11.32 13.96 21.67
C ASP A 578 -12.06 13.31 22.83
N LYS A 579 -12.53 12.08 22.63
CA LYS A 579 -13.21 11.29 23.64
C LYS A 579 -12.27 10.25 24.25
N PHE A 580 -12.37 10.05 25.55
CA PHE A 580 -11.78 8.89 26.24
C PHE A 580 -12.76 7.71 26.26
N SER A 581 -14.06 8.02 26.31
CA SER A 581 -15.18 7.08 26.23
C SER A 581 -16.42 7.84 25.77
N GLU A 582 -17.54 7.14 25.54
CA GLU A 582 -18.80 7.80 25.18
C GLU A 582 -19.30 8.83 26.22
N SER A 583 -18.92 8.66 27.48
CA SER A 583 -19.32 9.52 28.59
C SER A 583 -18.24 10.49 29.07
N SER A 584 -17.05 10.50 28.45
CA SER A 584 -15.91 11.30 28.90
C SER A 584 -15.12 11.91 27.73
N CYS A 585 -14.84 13.21 27.82
CA CYS A 585 -14.03 13.94 26.84
C CYS A 585 -12.74 14.45 27.46
N TRP A 586 -11.71 14.60 26.63
CA TRP A 586 -10.44 15.18 27.02
C TRP A 586 -10.54 16.71 27.19
N VAL A 587 -9.76 17.24 28.12
CA VAL A 587 -9.67 18.67 28.45
C VAL A 587 -8.20 19.08 28.59
N ALA A 588 -7.90 20.32 28.24
CA ALA A 588 -6.64 20.97 28.55
C ALA A 588 -6.84 21.94 29.72
N ASN A 589 -5.99 21.88 30.74
CA ASN A 589 -6.08 22.69 31.96
C ASN A 589 -4.85 23.59 32.10
N PHE A 590 -5.03 24.85 31.74
CA PHE A 590 -3.98 25.87 31.80
C PHE A 590 -3.70 26.36 33.23
N SER A 591 -4.56 26.09 34.21
CA SER A 591 -4.28 26.48 35.62
C SER A 591 -3.20 25.61 36.25
N TYR A 592 -3.23 24.30 35.94
CA TYR A 592 -2.29 23.32 36.47
C TYR A 592 -1.22 22.89 35.47
N GLY A 593 -1.37 23.25 34.20
CA GLY A 593 -0.42 22.90 33.14
C GLY A 593 -0.52 21.42 32.77
N VAL A 594 -1.73 20.86 32.75
CA VAL A 594 -1.96 19.42 32.52
C VAL A 594 -3.12 19.17 31.57
N CYS A 595 -3.19 17.96 31.01
CA CYS A 595 -4.41 17.44 30.41
C CYS A 595 -5.07 16.34 31.27
N GLY A 596 -6.34 16.06 30.98
CA GLY A 596 -7.09 14.96 31.59
C GLY A 596 -8.38 14.69 30.84
N HIS A 597 -9.18 13.72 31.30
CA HIS A 597 -10.50 13.45 30.73
C HIS A 597 -11.57 13.52 31.82
N LEU A 598 -12.68 14.15 31.49
CA LEU A 598 -13.76 14.45 32.41
C LEU A 598 -15.10 14.06 31.79
N ARG A 599 -16.07 13.77 32.67
CA ARG A 599 -17.40 13.40 32.21
C ARG A 599 -18.08 14.55 31.47
N VAL A 600 -18.83 14.21 30.42
CA VAL A 600 -19.45 15.18 29.49
C VAL A 600 -20.50 16.10 30.12
N ASP A 601 -21.01 15.75 31.31
CA ASP A 601 -21.99 16.51 32.09
C ASP A 601 -21.38 17.61 32.97
N PHE A 602 -20.05 17.63 33.13
CA PHE A 602 -19.36 18.72 33.82
C PHE A 602 -19.29 19.97 32.93
N ASN A 603 -19.04 21.13 33.54
CA ASN A 603 -18.98 22.40 32.81
C ASN A 603 -17.53 22.87 32.65
N PHE A 604 -17.09 23.07 31.40
CA PHE A 604 -15.77 23.62 31.04
C PHE A 604 -15.94 24.75 30.02
N TYR A 605 -14.91 25.58 29.89
CA TYR A 605 -14.93 26.61 28.85
C TYR A 605 -14.70 26.02 27.46
N VAL A 606 -14.95 26.85 26.45
CA VAL A 606 -14.75 26.51 25.05
C VAL A 606 -13.89 27.59 24.40
N ARG A 607 -12.87 27.18 23.65
CA ARG A 607 -12.13 28.06 22.75
C ARG A 607 -12.05 27.34 21.40
N LEU A 608 -12.63 27.94 20.36
CA LEU A 608 -12.65 27.30 19.05
C LEU A 608 -11.34 27.56 18.30
N VAL A 609 -11.00 26.62 17.42
CA VAL A 609 -9.87 26.66 16.49
C VAL A 609 -10.39 26.41 15.08
N ARG A 610 -9.62 26.81 14.07
CA ARG A 610 -9.79 26.37 12.69
C ARG A 610 -8.44 25.98 12.10
#